data_AF-A0A2V8N1C2-F1
#
_entry.id   AF-A0A2V8N1C2-F1
#
_cell.length_a   1.000
_cell.length_b   1.000
_cell.length_c   1.000
_cell.angle_alpha   90.00
_cell.angle_beta   90.00
_cell.angle_gamma   90.00
#
_symmetry.space_group_name_H-M   'P 1'
#
loop_
_entity.id
_entity.type
_entity.pdbx_description
1 polymer ?
#
loop_
_entity_poly.entity_id
_entity_poly.type
_entity_poly.pdbx_seq_one_letter_code
_entity_poly.pdbx_strand_id
1 'polypeptide(L)'
;LIQTGWDQRWGTDAYWEPGPFLGEHLIFRMVRSGVKVVGVDFPVIEQSSETRLITTGKIPVVENLHGLASLPRVGFRFTVMPVESASGAVCRVRAVAEIAG
;
A
#
# COMPACT_ATOMS: atom_id res chain seq x y z
N LEU A 1 6.43 2.42 -2.45
CA LEU A 1 6.07 1.99 -1.08
C LEU A 1 6.11 3.22 -0.19
N ILE A 2 5.16 3.37 0.72
CA ILE A 2 5.07 4.48 1.68
C ILE A 2 5.26 3.86 3.06
N GLN A 3 6.36 4.21 3.71
CA GLN A 3 6.72 3.75 5.04
C GLN A 3 6.39 4.87 6.03
N THR A 4 5.45 4.62 6.93
CA THR A 4 5.02 5.56 7.98
C THR A 4 5.41 5.07 9.37
N GLY A 5 5.73 3.79 9.51
CA GLY A 5 5.93 3.11 10.79
C GLY A 5 4.62 2.65 11.44
N TRP A 6 3.49 2.72 10.72
CA TRP A 6 2.18 2.30 11.24
C TRP A 6 2.12 0.79 11.54
N ASP A 7 2.95 0.01 10.84
CA ASP A 7 3.10 -1.42 11.07
C ASP A 7 3.59 -1.78 12.47
N GLN A 8 4.20 -0.85 13.21
CA GLN A 8 4.56 -1.04 14.62
C GLN A 8 3.35 -1.19 15.54
N ARG A 9 2.16 -0.74 15.11
CA ARG A 9 0.91 -0.89 15.86
C ARG A 9 0.20 -2.21 15.57
N TRP A 10 0.68 -2.99 14.62
CA TRP A 10 0.02 -4.23 14.17
C TRP A 10 -0.30 -5.17 15.33
N GLY A 11 -1.50 -5.75 15.31
CA GLY A 11 -1.97 -6.66 16.35
C GLY A 11 -2.49 -5.98 17.62
N THR A 12 -2.60 -4.65 17.64
CA THR A 12 -3.21 -3.87 18.73
C THR A 12 -4.45 -3.12 18.25
N ASP A 13 -5.32 -2.73 19.18
CA ASP A 13 -6.50 -1.91 18.86
C ASP A 13 -6.11 -0.56 18.24
N ALA A 14 -4.96 -0.01 18.64
CA ALA A 14 -4.43 1.25 18.13
C ALA A 14 -4.07 1.21 16.63
N TYR A 15 -4.00 0.02 16.01
CA TYR A 15 -3.83 -0.12 14.57
C TYR A 15 -5.04 0.37 13.77
N TRP A 16 -6.23 0.24 14.35
CA TRP A 16 -7.52 0.54 13.74
C TRP A 16 -8.04 1.95 14.08
N GLU A 17 -7.31 2.68 14.92
CA GLU A 17 -7.57 4.10 15.17
C GLU A 17 -7.33 4.95 13.91
N PRO A 18 -7.91 6.16 13.83
CA PRO A 18 -7.63 7.09 12.74
C PRO A 18 -6.12 7.30 12.55
N GLY A 19 -5.63 6.94 11.37
CA GLY A 19 -4.22 6.91 11.03
C GLY A 19 -3.88 7.73 9.78
N PRO A 20 -2.72 7.45 9.17
CA PRO A 20 -2.33 8.06 7.91
C PRO A 20 -3.36 7.83 6.81
N PHE A 21 -3.45 8.77 5.87
CA PHE A 21 -4.30 8.66 4.69
C PHE A 21 -3.58 9.17 3.45
N LEU A 22 -4.06 8.76 2.28
CA LEU A 22 -3.53 9.23 1.00
C LEU A 22 -4.19 10.56 0.64
N GLY A 23 -3.47 11.66 0.82
CA GLY A 23 -3.94 12.99 0.41
C GLY A 23 -4.00 13.14 -1.12
N GLU A 24 -4.97 13.93 -1.60
CA GLU A 24 -5.24 14.15 -3.03
C GLU A 24 -3.99 14.51 -3.85
N HIS A 25 -3.14 15.41 -3.34
CA HIS A 25 -1.91 15.80 -4.04
C HIS A 25 -0.95 14.62 -4.26
N LEU A 26 -0.86 13.68 -3.31
CA LEU A 26 -0.03 12.49 -3.46
C LEU A 26 -0.63 11.57 -4.53
N ILE A 27 -1.94 11.36 -4.50
CA ILE A 27 -2.69 10.58 -5.49
C ILE A 27 -2.44 11.13 -6.89
N PHE A 28 -2.64 12.44 -7.08
CA PHE A 28 -2.41 13.10 -8.36
C PHE A 28 -0.98 12.90 -8.87
N ARG A 29 0.03 13.03 -8.00
CA ARG A 29 1.43 12.77 -8.38
C ARG A 29 1.68 11.32 -8.77
N MET A 30 1.14 10.35 -8.03
CA MET A 30 1.32 8.93 -8.36
C MET A 30 0.71 8.58 -9.73
N VAL A 31 -0.48 9.10 -10.02
CA VAL A 31 -1.13 8.94 -11.33
C VAL A 31 -0.29 9.57 -12.44
N ARG A 32 0.14 10.84 -12.27
CA ARG A 32 0.95 11.54 -13.26
C ARG A 32 2.30 10.87 -13.52
N SER A 33 2.91 10.30 -12.49
CA SER A 33 4.18 9.57 -12.59
C SER A 33 4.05 8.15 -13.13
N GLY A 34 2.83 7.67 -13.41
CA GLY A 34 2.61 6.34 -13.97
C GLY A 34 2.94 5.19 -13.03
N VAL A 35 2.77 5.40 -11.70
CA VAL A 35 3.00 4.36 -10.69
C VAL A 35 2.14 3.12 -10.99
N LYS A 36 2.75 1.94 -10.91
CA LYS A 36 2.10 0.66 -11.24
C LYS A 36 1.45 -0.03 -10.05
N VAL A 37 1.96 0.23 -8.85
CA VAL A 37 1.43 -0.31 -7.59
C VAL A 37 1.83 0.62 -6.45
N VAL A 38 0.91 0.83 -5.53
CA VAL A 38 1.16 1.54 -4.26
C VAL A 38 1.14 0.53 -3.15
N GLY A 39 2.10 0.61 -2.24
CA GLY A 39 2.15 -0.23 -1.06
C GLY A 39 2.28 0.65 0.17
N VAL A 40 1.47 0.43 1.20
CA VAL A 40 1.42 1.19 2.45
C VAL A 40 1.38 0.27 3.66
N ASP A 41 1.87 0.75 4.80
CA ASP A 41 1.91 0.02 6.08
C ASP A 41 0.69 0.27 6.99
N PHE A 42 -0.32 0.96 6.49
CA PHE A 42 -1.57 1.30 7.18
C PHE A 42 -2.80 0.84 6.37
N PRO A 43 -3.98 0.70 7.00
CA PRO A 43 -5.22 0.38 6.28
C PRO A 43 -5.68 1.59 5.46
N VAL A 44 -6.04 1.38 4.20
CA VAL A 44 -6.57 2.44 3.33
C VAL A 44 -8.08 2.43 3.39
N ILE A 45 -8.64 3.43 4.05
CA ILE A 45 -10.08 3.65 4.11
C ILE A 45 -10.48 4.54 2.93
N GLU A 46 -11.49 4.13 2.16
CA GLU A 46 -12.11 5.00 1.17
C GLU A 46 -12.80 6.17 1.87
N GLN A 47 -12.16 7.34 1.90
CA GLN A 47 -12.70 8.53 2.56
C GLN A 47 -13.28 9.56 1.58
N SER A 48 -12.98 9.44 0.27
CA SER A 48 -13.39 10.43 -0.72
C SER A 48 -13.45 9.91 -2.16
N SER A 49 -14.04 10.70 -3.07
CA SER A 49 -14.03 10.47 -4.54
C SER A 49 -12.62 10.36 -5.11
N GLU A 50 -11.66 11.06 -4.52
CA GLU A 50 -10.26 11.09 -4.95
C GLU A 50 -9.53 9.82 -4.51
N THR A 51 -9.85 9.29 -3.32
CA THR A 51 -9.43 7.93 -2.91
C THR A 51 -10.00 6.89 -3.88
N ARG A 52 -11.23 7.15 -4.38
CA ARG A 52 -11.86 6.39 -5.45
C ARG A 52 -11.09 6.41 -6.76
N LEU A 53 -10.28 7.41 -7.10
CA LEU A 53 -9.44 7.36 -8.32
C LEU A 53 -8.38 6.26 -8.25
N ILE A 54 -7.99 5.88 -7.03
CA ILE A 54 -7.10 4.75 -6.81
C ILE A 54 -7.89 3.44 -6.90
N THR A 55 -9.08 3.37 -6.30
CA THR A 55 -9.90 2.14 -6.27
C THR A 55 -10.77 1.89 -7.51
N THR A 56 -11.03 2.91 -8.35
CA THR A 56 -11.82 2.82 -9.61
C THR A 56 -10.98 2.59 -10.87
N GLY A 57 -9.67 2.37 -10.74
CA GLY A 57 -8.98 1.45 -11.65
C GLY A 57 -7.84 2.01 -12.50
N LYS A 58 -6.72 2.39 -11.89
CA LYS A 58 -5.42 2.35 -12.58
C LYS A 58 -4.23 1.87 -11.74
N ILE A 59 -4.27 2.05 -10.42
CA ILE A 59 -3.12 1.74 -9.56
C ILE A 59 -3.59 0.84 -8.41
N PRO A 60 -3.25 -0.46 -8.41
CA PRO A 60 -3.53 -1.33 -7.28
C PRO A 60 -2.84 -0.83 -6.02
N VAL A 61 -3.53 -0.95 -4.88
CA VAL A 61 -3.01 -0.65 -3.55
C VAL A 61 -2.84 -1.94 -2.77
N VAL A 62 -1.67 -2.09 -2.17
CA VAL A 62 -1.37 -3.13 -1.18
C VAL A 62 -1.26 -2.44 0.17
N GLU A 63 -2.26 -2.62 1.00
CA GLU A 63 -2.30 -2.10 2.36
C GLU A 63 -1.77 -3.11 3.37
N ASN A 64 -1.61 -2.66 4.62
CA ASN A 64 -1.19 -3.49 5.75
C ASN A 64 0.18 -4.16 5.56
N LEU A 65 1.09 -3.53 4.81
CA LEU A 65 2.46 -4.02 4.65
C LEU A 65 3.23 -3.91 5.96
N HIS A 66 4.20 -4.81 6.15
CA HIS A 66 5.07 -4.83 7.31
C HIS A 66 6.55 -4.84 6.89
N GLY A 67 7.43 -4.32 7.75
CA GLY A 67 8.88 -4.40 7.56
C GLY A 67 9.44 -3.41 6.54
N LEU A 68 8.66 -2.40 6.11
CA LEU A 68 9.09 -1.42 5.11
C LEU A 68 10.32 -0.62 5.56
N ALA A 69 10.49 -0.43 6.87
CA ALA A 69 11.64 0.28 7.45
C ALA A 69 12.99 -0.44 7.23
N SER A 70 12.96 -1.73 6.87
CA SER A 70 14.17 -2.50 6.55
C SER A 70 14.66 -2.33 5.12
N LEU A 71 13.86 -1.69 4.24
CA LEU A 71 14.17 -1.56 2.83
C LEU A 71 15.09 -0.35 2.56
N PRO A 72 16.06 -0.48 1.64
CA PRO A 72 16.78 0.69 1.14
C PRO A 72 15.83 1.62 0.38
N ARG A 73 16.20 2.89 0.24
CA ARG A 73 15.38 3.89 -0.46
C ARG A 73 15.09 3.51 -1.92
N VAL A 74 16.04 2.84 -2.58
CA VAL A 74 15.97 2.37 -3.96
C VAL A 74 16.79 1.08 -4.10
N GLY A 75 16.66 0.36 -5.23
CA GLY A 75 17.50 -0.80 -5.54
C GLY A 75 16.96 -2.15 -5.06
N PHE A 76 15.64 -2.25 -4.80
CA PHE A 76 14.97 -3.51 -4.47
C PHE A 76 13.86 -3.82 -5.49
N ARG A 77 13.51 -5.09 -5.60
CA ARG A 77 12.36 -5.56 -6.39
C ARG A 77 11.20 -5.88 -5.48
N PHE A 78 10.06 -5.23 -5.69
CA PHE A 78 8.82 -5.51 -4.96
C PHE A 78 7.92 -6.42 -5.80
N THR A 79 7.43 -7.49 -5.20
CA THR A 79 6.55 -8.48 -5.85
C THR A 79 5.33 -8.73 -4.99
N VAL A 80 4.17 -8.77 -5.64
CA VAL A 80 2.86 -9.00 -5.00
C VAL A 80 2.22 -10.18 -5.69
N MET A 81 1.88 -11.21 -4.93
CA MET A 81 1.31 -12.45 -5.43
C MET A 81 -0.03 -12.70 -4.73
N PRO A 82 -1.14 -12.95 -5.44
CA PRO A 82 -2.39 -13.33 -4.80
C PRO A 82 -2.25 -14.69 -4.09
N VAL A 83 -2.81 -14.81 -2.90
CA VAL A 83 -2.81 -16.06 -2.12
C VAL A 83 -3.92 -17.02 -2.58
N GLU A 84 -5.01 -16.47 -3.11
CA GLU A 84 -6.18 -17.19 -3.60
C GLU A 84 -6.54 -16.67 -4.99
N SER A 85 -7.29 -17.44 -5.78
CA SER A 85 -7.85 -16.97 -7.04
C SER A 85 -8.74 -15.74 -6.77
N ALA A 86 -8.28 -14.57 -7.19
CA ALA A 86 -8.97 -13.31 -6.96
C ALA A 86 -10.33 -13.30 -7.69
N SER A 87 -11.43 -13.38 -6.92
CA SER A 87 -12.80 -13.35 -7.44
C SER A 87 -13.55 -12.06 -7.11
N GLY A 88 -12.89 -11.09 -6.47
CA GLY A 88 -13.47 -9.81 -6.04
C GLY A 88 -12.50 -8.63 -6.11
N ALA A 89 -13.00 -7.43 -5.77
CA ALA A 89 -12.24 -6.17 -5.80
C ALA A 89 -11.07 -6.10 -4.80
N VAL A 90 -11.11 -6.94 -3.76
CA VAL A 90 -10.07 -7.07 -2.73
C VAL A 90 -9.63 -8.53 -2.68
N CYS A 91 -8.33 -8.76 -2.64
CA CYS A 91 -7.75 -10.10 -2.50
C CYS A 91 -6.61 -10.10 -1.48
N ARG A 92 -6.44 -11.22 -0.77
CA ARG A 92 -5.27 -11.42 0.08
C ARG A 92 -4.06 -11.67 -0.80
N VAL A 93 -2.94 -11.02 -0.46
CA VAL A 93 -1.69 -11.12 -1.19
C VAL A 93 -0.53 -11.47 -0.28
N ARG A 94 0.46 -12.14 -0.85
CA ARG A 94 1.81 -12.23 -0.31
C ARG A 94 2.66 -11.17 -1.02
N ALA A 95 3.13 -10.18 -0.26
CA ALA A 95 4.04 -9.16 -0.74
C ALA A 95 5.46 -9.46 -0.25
N VAL A 96 6.44 -9.40 -1.14
CA VAL A 96 7.86 -9.60 -0.82
C VAL A 96 8.70 -8.51 -1.48
N ALA A 97 9.79 -8.16 -0.82
CA ALA A 97 10.81 -7.27 -1.38
C ALA A 97 12.15 -8.01 -1.38
N GLU A 98 12.79 -8.05 -2.53
CA GLU A 98 14.12 -8.62 -2.71
C GLU A 98 15.14 -7.48 -2.81
N ILE A 99 16.05 -7.45 -1.84
CA ILE A 99 17.14 -6.47 -1.79
C ILE A 99 18.32 -7.11 -2.51
N ALA A 100 18.85 -6.44 -3.54
CA ALA A 100 20.11 -6.88 -4.14
C ALA A 100 21.22 -6.76 -3.08
N GLY A 101 21.95 -7.86 -2.85
CA GLY A 101 23.13 -7.88 -2.00
C GLY A 101 24.27 -7.03 -2.55
#